data_AF-A0A317FSN8-F1
#
_entry.id   AF-A0A317FSN8-F1
#
_cell.length_a   1.000
_cell.length_b   1.000
_cell.length_c   1.000
_cell.angle_alpha   90.00
_cell.angle_beta   90.00
_cell.angle_gamma   90.00
#
_symmetry.space_group_name_H-M   'P 1'
#
loop_
_entity.id
_entity.type
_entity.pdbx_description
1 polymer ?
#
loop_
_entity_poly.entity_id
_entity_poly.type
_entity_poly.pdbx_seq_one_letter_code
_entity_poly.pdbx_strand_id
1 'polypeptide(L)'
;MSNASKEILNCIKVTSNPFISEGRSSLDLTIQAIDKSLLSFSYDEIVLTLNKELIRLNDILNSSVGSMQAYEVLLPYKDAQYNCIKAIEYLQRRFK
;
A
#
# COMPACT_ATOMS: atom_id res chain seq x y z
N MET A 1 6.15 -12.49 10.60
CA MET A 1 4.93 -11.87 10.03
C MET A 1 3.84 -12.92 9.99
N SER A 2 2.64 -12.61 10.51
CA SER A 2 1.47 -13.49 10.41
C SER A 2 0.94 -13.55 8.97
N ASN A 3 0.14 -14.57 8.63
CA ASN A 3 -0.51 -14.67 7.32
C ASN A 3 -1.44 -13.48 7.06
N ALA A 4 -2.16 -13.02 8.09
CA ALA A 4 -2.99 -11.81 8.05
C ALA A 4 -2.19 -10.58 7.58
N SER A 5 -1.01 -10.34 8.16
CA SER A 5 -0.18 -9.21 7.74
C SER A 5 0.29 -9.34 6.30
N LYS A 6 0.58 -10.55 5.80
CA LYS A 6 0.96 -10.76 4.40
C LYS A 6 -0.19 -10.46 3.44
N GLU A 7 -1.41 -10.87 3.80
CA GLU A 7 -2.61 -10.64 2.98
C GLU A 7 -2.94 -9.14 2.89
N ILE A 8 -2.92 -8.43 4.01
CA ILE A 8 -3.14 -6.97 4.04
C ILE A 8 -2.05 -6.24 3.23
N LEU A 9 -0.79 -6.67 3.33
CA LEU A 9 0.31 -6.08 2.53
C LEU A 9 0.20 -6.38 1.04
N ASN A 10 -0.49 -7.44 0.63
CA ASN A 10 -0.72 -7.68 -0.78
C ASN A 10 -1.72 -6.68 -1.36
N CYS A 11 -2.63 -6.12 -0.56
CA CYS A 11 -3.61 -5.12 -1.01
C CYS A 11 -2.96 -3.84 -1.53
N ILE A 12 -1.86 -3.40 -0.93
CA ILE A 12 -1.12 -2.20 -1.33
C ILE A 12 -0.11 -2.45 -2.47
N LYS A 13 0.27 -3.71 -2.70
CA LYS A 13 1.17 -4.14 -3.78
C LYS A 13 0.46 -4.33 -5.11
N VAL A 14 -0.88 -4.24 -5.15
CA VAL A 14 -1.65 -4.21 -6.39
C VAL A 14 -1.43 -2.84 -7.06
N THR A 15 -0.24 -2.65 -7.61
CA THR A 15 0.20 -1.35 -8.13
C THR A 15 -0.10 -1.14 -9.61
N SER A 16 -0.47 -2.18 -10.35
CA SER A 16 -0.99 -2.11 -11.72
C SER A 16 -1.23 -3.54 -12.19
N ASN A 17 -2.36 -3.81 -12.82
CA ASN A 17 -2.42 -4.99 -13.69
C ASN A 17 -1.94 -4.54 -15.08
N PRO A 18 -0.75 -4.93 -15.54
CA PRO A 18 -0.26 -4.57 -16.88
C PRO A 18 -1.10 -5.18 -18.02
N PHE A 19 -2.08 -6.04 -17.71
CA PHE A 19 -2.96 -6.73 -18.65
C PHE A 19 -4.44 -6.33 -18.53
N ILE A 20 -4.84 -5.41 -17.64
CA ILE A 20 -6.23 -4.90 -17.59
C ILE A 20 -6.28 -3.57 -18.34
N SER A 21 -6.86 -3.60 -19.54
CA SER A 21 -7.10 -2.44 -20.41
C SER A 21 -8.22 -1.51 -19.92
N GLU A 22 -8.73 -1.71 -18.70
CA GLU A 22 -9.84 -0.95 -18.11
C GLU A 22 -9.37 -0.11 -16.91
N GLY A 23 -8.66 0.97 -17.21
CA GLY A 23 -8.77 2.32 -16.60
C GLY A 23 -8.80 2.57 -15.08
N ARG A 24 -8.74 1.56 -14.19
CA ARG A 24 -8.76 1.80 -12.73
C ARG A 24 -7.37 2.14 -12.24
N SER A 25 -7.26 3.24 -11.48
CA SER A 25 -5.98 3.64 -10.90
C SER A 25 -5.48 2.60 -9.89
N SER A 26 -4.16 2.50 -9.73
CA SER A 26 -3.49 1.71 -8.67
C SER A 26 -4.10 1.98 -7.28
N LEU A 27 -4.52 3.22 -7.04
CA LEU A 27 -5.21 3.63 -5.84
C LEU A 27 -6.60 2.98 -5.71
N ASP A 28 -7.43 3.00 -6.76
CA ASP A 28 -8.77 2.41 -6.72
C ASP A 28 -8.73 0.90 -6.45
N LEU A 29 -7.72 0.22 -7.00
CA LEU A 29 -7.48 -1.20 -6.74
C LEU A 29 -7.05 -1.43 -5.29
N THR A 30 -6.19 -0.56 -4.76
CA THR A 30 -5.77 -0.61 -3.36
C THR A 30 -6.97 -0.44 -2.42
N ILE A 31 -7.81 0.58 -2.64
CA ILE A 31 -8.99 0.83 -1.79
C ILE A 31 -9.98 -0.34 -1.83
N GLN A 32 -10.24 -0.90 -3.02
CA GLN A 32 -11.09 -2.10 -3.14
C GLN A 32 -10.51 -3.32 -2.41
N ALA A 33 -9.19 -3.50 -2.44
CA ALA A 33 -8.53 -4.60 -1.74
C ALA A 33 -8.58 -4.41 -0.20
N ILE A 34 -8.47 -3.17 0.27
CA ILE A 34 -8.66 -2.82 1.69
C ILE A 34 -10.11 -3.06 2.12
N ASP A 35 -11.10 -2.69 1.30
CA ASP A 35 -12.50 -2.98 1.57
C ASP A 35 -12.79 -4.47 1.70
N LYS A 36 -12.18 -5.30 0.85
CA LYS A 36 -12.28 -6.76 0.97
C LYS A 36 -11.60 -7.28 2.24
N SER A 37 -10.46 -6.69 2.62
CA SER A 37 -9.73 -7.08 3.83
C SER A 37 -10.53 -6.81 5.10
N LEU A 38 -11.35 -5.75 5.13
CA LEU A 38 -12.26 -5.45 6.24
C LEU A 38 -13.34 -6.53 6.47
N LEU A 39 -13.56 -7.45 5.52
CA LEU A 39 -14.46 -8.59 5.71
C LEU A 39 -13.84 -9.70 6.58
N SER A 40 -12.51 -9.71 6.73
CA SER A 40 -11.77 -10.80 7.39
C SER A 40 -10.84 -10.32 8.51
N PHE A 41 -10.52 -9.03 8.54
CA PHE A 41 -9.62 -8.43 9.53
C PHE A 41 -10.25 -7.20 10.15
N SER A 42 -9.92 -6.93 11.41
CA SER A 42 -10.38 -5.73 12.09
C SER A 42 -9.73 -4.46 11.53
N TYR A 43 -10.43 -3.33 11.69
CA TYR A 43 -9.90 -2.01 11.34
C TYR A 43 -8.52 -1.77 11.98
N ASP A 44 -8.37 -2.06 13.27
CA ASP A 44 -7.12 -1.83 14.01
C ASP A 44 -5.96 -2.68 13.47
N GLU A 45 -6.22 -3.95 13.11
CA GLU A 45 -5.20 -4.83 12.52
C GLU A 45 -4.74 -4.34 11.15
N ILE A 46 -5.67 -3.86 10.32
CA ILE A 46 -5.36 -3.31 9.00
C ILE A 46 -4.54 -2.02 9.16
N VAL A 47 -4.99 -1.09 9.98
CA VAL A 47 -4.29 0.18 10.23
C VAL A 47 -2.90 -0.06 10.83
N LEU A 48 -2.76 -0.97 11.79
CA LEU A 48 -1.47 -1.34 12.36
C LEU A 48 -0.52 -1.91 11.30
N THR A 49 -1.02 -2.75 10.41
CA THR A 49 -0.22 -3.36 9.34
C THR A 49 0.21 -2.30 8.31
N LEU A 50 -0.70 -1.43 7.88
CA LEU A 50 -0.40 -0.34 6.94
C LEU A 50 0.61 0.67 7.52
N ASN A 51 0.50 1.00 8.81
CA ASN A 51 1.45 1.89 9.48
C ASN A 51 2.85 1.28 9.55
N LYS A 52 2.96 -0.01 9.89
CA LYS A 52 4.26 -0.72 9.91
C LYS A 52 4.92 -0.72 8.54
N GLU A 53 4.13 -0.93 7.49
CA GLU A 53 4.65 -0.90 6.13
C GLU A 53 5.06 0.51 5.69
N LEU A 54 4.28 1.53 6.06
CA LEU A 54 4.63 2.90 5.75
C LEU A 54 5.98 3.28 6.36
N ILE A 55 6.26 2.85 7.60
CA ILE A 55 7.58 3.02 8.24
C ILE A 55 8.67 2.32 7.41
N ARG A 56 8.46 1.04 7.05
CA ARG A 56 9.42 0.27 6.25
C ARG A 56 9.70 0.91 4.88
N LEU A 57 8.67 1.44 4.22
CA LEU A 57 8.78 2.12 2.93
C LEU A 57 9.54 3.45 3.07
N ASN A 58 9.28 4.22 4.13
CA ASN A 58 10.02 5.44 4.45
C ASN A 58 11.51 5.14 4.66
N ASP A 59 11.84 4.07 5.39
CA ASP A 59 13.24 3.68 5.63
C ASP A 59 13.96 3.34 4.32
N ILE A 60 13.31 2.61 3.41
CA ILE A 60 13.86 2.26 2.10
C ILE A 60 14.10 3.51 1.25
N LEU A 61 13.10 4.39 1.18
CA LEU A 61 13.15 5.62 0.38
C LEU A 61 14.17 6.63 0.93
N ASN A 62 14.38 6.68 2.25
CA ASN A 62 15.35 7.58 2.87
C ASN A 62 16.78 7.03 2.87
N SER A 63 16.97 5.72 2.78
CA SER A 63 18.29 5.08 2.78
C SER A 63 18.99 5.07 1.41
N SER A 64 18.28 5.44 0.35
CA SER A 64 18.76 5.32 -1.03
C SER A 64 19.23 6.66 -1.59
N VAL A 65 20.56 6.87 -1.58
CA VAL A 65 21.21 8.12 -2.00
C VAL A 65 21.58 8.08 -3.49
N GLY A 66 21.04 9.05 -4.26
CA GLY A 66 21.74 9.74 -5.35
C GLY A 66 22.23 8.96 -6.58
N SER A 67 21.34 8.39 -7.39
CA SER A 67 21.58 8.19 -8.83
C SER A 67 20.25 8.08 -9.60
N MET A 68 20.26 8.33 -10.92
CA MET A 68 19.06 8.16 -11.76
C MET A 68 18.56 6.70 -11.77
N GLN A 69 19.49 5.74 -11.68
CA GLN A 69 19.18 4.31 -11.51
C GLN A 69 18.55 4.02 -10.14
N ALA A 70 18.95 4.73 -9.09
CA ALA A 70 18.27 4.63 -7.79
C ALA A 70 16.83 5.13 -7.89
N TYR A 71 16.54 6.18 -8.67
CA TYR A 71 15.17 6.69 -8.83
C TYR A 71 14.21 5.66 -9.43
N GLU A 72 14.59 4.99 -10.52
CA GLU A 72 13.74 3.99 -11.19
C GLU A 72 13.49 2.76 -10.29
N VAL A 73 14.51 2.33 -9.55
CA VAL A 73 14.37 1.25 -8.56
C VAL A 73 13.44 1.62 -7.41
N LEU A 74 13.34 2.92 -7.07
CA LEU A 74 12.49 3.42 -6.00
C LEU A 74 11.05 3.72 -6.43
N LEU A 75 10.74 3.82 -7.74
CA LEU A 75 9.40 4.13 -8.23
C LEU A 75 8.32 3.19 -7.63
N PRO A 76 8.47 1.86 -7.62
CA PRO A 76 7.48 0.97 -7.03
C PRO A 76 7.29 1.19 -5.52
N TYR A 77 8.34 1.60 -4.81
CA TYR A 77 8.27 1.89 -3.38
C TYR A 77 7.58 3.22 -3.10
N LYS A 78 7.74 4.22 -3.99
CA LYS A 78 6.99 5.48 -3.92
C LYS A 78 5.50 5.29 -4.19
N ASP A 79 5.16 4.47 -5.19
CA ASP A 79 3.76 4.14 -5.48
C ASP A 79 3.13 3.37 -4.32
N ALA A 80 3.83 2.37 -3.76
CA ALA A 80 3.37 1.66 -2.58
C ALA A 80 3.21 2.58 -1.37
N GLN A 81 4.13 3.53 -1.16
CA GLN A 81 4.04 4.52 -0.07
C GLN A 81 2.80 5.41 -0.24
N TYR A 82 2.58 5.93 -1.44
CA TYR A 82 1.40 6.73 -1.77
C TYR A 82 0.10 5.95 -1.50
N ASN A 83 0.02 4.71 -1.99
CA ASN A 83 -1.13 3.83 -1.77
C ASN A 83 -1.36 3.54 -0.28
N CYS A 84 -0.30 3.31 0.49
CA CYS A 84 -0.39 3.09 1.94
C CYS A 84 -0.97 4.32 2.66
N ILE A 85 -0.47 5.52 2.35
CA ILE A 85 -0.97 6.78 2.92
C ILE A 85 -2.46 6.96 2.60
N LYS A 86 -2.84 6.76 1.33
CA LYS A 86 -4.23 6.93 0.92
C LYS A 86 -5.18 5.88 1.49
N ALA A 87 -4.73 4.64 1.63
CA ALA A 87 -5.49 3.60 2.31
C ALA A 87 -5.74 3.95 3.79
N ILE A 88 -4.74 4.48 4.50
CA ILE A 88 -4.89 4.93 5.88
C ILE A 88 -5.86 6.12 5.96
N GLU A 89 -5.70 7.14 5.12
CA GLU A 89 -6.61 8.30 5.05
C GLU A 89 -8.06 7.86 4.78
N TYR A 90 -8.24 6.91 3.86
CA TYR A 90 -9.53 6.33 3.52
C TYR A 90 -10.18 5.64 4.73
N LEU A 91 -9.44 4.75 5.40
CA LEU A 91 -9.91 4.05 6.59
C LEU A 91 -10.29 5.04 7.70
N GLN A 92 -9.46 6.04 7.96
CA GLN A 92 -9.73 7.06 8.98
C GLN A 92 -10.97 7.91 8.67
N ARG A 93 -11.28 8.17 7.40
CA ARG A 93 -12.50 8.88 7.01
C ARG A 93 -13.75 8.01 7.13
N ARG A 94 -13.62 6.72 6.83
CA ARG A 94 -14.74 5.77 6.83
C ARG A 94 -15.20 5.38 8.24
N PHE A 95 -14.30 5.37 9.21
CA PHE A 95 -14.55 4.93 10.59
C PHE A 95 -14.39 6.04 11.64
N LYS A 96 -14.39 7.31 11.21
CA LYS A 96 -14.57 8.49 12.07
C LYS A 96 -16.05 8.71 12.36
#